data_AF-A0A9P4Q1D9-F1
#
_entry.id   AF-A0A9P4Q1D9-F1
#
_cell.length_a   1.000
_cell.length_b   1.000
_cell.length_c   1.000
_cell.angle_alpha   90.00
_cell.angle_beta   90.00
_cell.angle_gamma   90.00
#
_symmetry.space_group_name_H-M   'P 1'
#
loop_
_entity.id
_entity.type
_entity.pdbx_description
1 polymer ?
#
loop_
_entity_poly.entity_id
_entity_poly.type
_entity_poly.pdbx_seq_one_letter_code
_entity_poly.pdbx_strand_id
1 'polypeptide(L)'
;LELPLELRQQILRYLLPYTKELSSTPFSQYLSKYRAAQEQGRSCLNMFTGFEGRGLVRRSTVVWQKANVSVMSVCRQLHDECADILYGENTFLLLVDYSGVIFKFRWLSAAGLTPHSTFNFFTDIPRKYMIRLKRAIVYVDHVDSYTGMTKFNVGGPGLTHGLRTQVQRLVDAL
;
A
#
# COMPACT_ATOMS: atom_id res chain seq x y z
N LEU A 1 -19.11 -6.01 27.75
CA LEU A 1 -17.87 -5.23 27.94
C LEU A 1 -18.27 -3.95 28.66
N GLU A 2 -17.95 -3.82 29.95
CA GLU A 2 -18.41 -2.71 30.81
C GLU A 2 -17.48 -1.49 30.79
N LEU A 3 -16.38 -1.57 30.04
CA LEU A 3 -15.43 -0.47 29.91
C LEU A 3 -15.98 0.59 28.93
N PRO A 4 -15.86 1.90 29.23
CA PRO A 4 -16.19 2.99 28.30
C PRO A 4 -15.54 2.83 26.92
N LEU A 5 -16.22 3.30 25.88
CA LEU A 5 -15.82 3.10 24.48
C LEU A 5 -14.41 3.65 24.20
N GLU A 6 -14.10 4.81 24.76
CA GLU A 6 -12.87 5.56 24.58
C GLU A 6 -11.67 4.76 25.09
N LEU A 7 -11.81 4.16 26.28
CA LEU A 7 -10.76 3.32 26.86
C LEU A 7 -10.57 2.04 26.05
N ARG A 8 -11.66 1.44 25.54
CA ARG A 8 -11.56 0.26 24.68
C ARG A 8 -10.85 0.59 23.38
N GLN A 9 -11.22 1.68 22.72
CA GLN A 9 -10.55 2.15 21.51
C GLN A 9 -9.07 2.45 21.75
N GLN A 10 -8.72 3.06 22.88
CA GLN A 10 -7.34 3.32 23.23
C GLN A 10 -6.55 2.01 23.39
N ILE A 11 -7.08 1.02 24.10
CA ILE A 11 -6.46 -0.31 24.21
C ILE A 11 -6.32 -0.97 22.83
N LEU A 12 -7.37 -0.95 22.01
CA LEU A 12 -7.37 -1.56 20.68
C LEU A 12 -6.33 -0.92 19.75
N ARG A 13 -6.14 0.41 19.80
CA ARG A 13 -5.10 1.10 19.01
C ARG A 13 -3.68 0.63 19.33
N TYR A 14 -3.42 0.20 20.56
CA TYR A 14 -2.11 -0.39 20.93
C TYR A 14 -1.93 -1.82 20.40
N LEU A 15 -3.03 -2.58 20.25
CA LEU A 15 -2.99 -3.99 19.88
C LEU A 15 -3.06 -4.21 18.37
N LEU A 16 -3.81 -3.36 17.66
CA LEU A 16 -4.10 -3.53 16.25
C LEU A 16 -2.94 -3.06 15.35
N PRO A 17 -2.85 -3.62 14.13
CA PRO A 17 -1.94 -3.11 13.12
C PRO A 17 -2.24 -1.65 12.81
N TYR A 18 -1.19 -0.85 12.68
CA TYR A 18 -1.32 0.55 12.30
C TYR A 18 -0.30 0.96 11.24
N THR A 19 -0.63 2.00 10.49
CA THR A 19 0.26 2.55 9.45
C THR A 19 1.12 3.68 10.01
N LYS A 20 2.39 3.71 9.61
CA LYS A 20 3.33 4.81 9.86
C LYS A 20 3.87 5.33 8.54
N GLU A 21 3.98 6.66 8.45
CA GLU A 21 4.77 7.31 7.41
C GLU A 21 6.24 7.33 7.84
N LEU A 22 7.09 6.61 7.12
CA LEU A 22 8.53 6.72 7.32
C LEU A 22 9.03 8.00 6.63
N SER A 23 9.31 9.04 7.40
CA SER A 23 9.76 10.34 6.87
C SER A 23 11.19 10.32 6.30
N SER A 24 11.97 9.27 6.54
CA SER A 24 13.26 9.01 5.91
C SER A 24 13.68 7.61 6.31
N THR A 25 13.72 6.67 5.38
CA THR A 25 14.21 5.32 5.69
C THR A 25 15.69 5.37 6.08
N PRO A 26 16.14 4.59 7.08
CA PRO A 26 17.56 4.24 7.20
C PRO A 26 18.09 3.69 5.87
N PHE A 27 17.24 3.00 5.10
CA PHE A 27 17.51 2.52 3.75
C PHE A 27 17.87 3.63 2.75
N SER A 28 17.36 4.86 2.87
CA SER A 28 17.80 6.00 2.02
C SER A 28 19.19 6.50 2.40
N GLN A 29 19.58 6.38 3.68
CA GLN A 29 20.98 6.58 4.10
C GLN A 29 21.89 5.43 3.66
N TYR A 30 21.39 4.19 3.61
CA TYR A 30 22.14 3.05 3.06
C TYR A 30 22.28 3.14 1.54
N LEU A 31 21.24 3.56 0.81
CA LEU A 31 21.29 3.79 -0.63
C LEU A 31 22.21 4.96 -1.01
N SER A 32 22.25 6.02 -0.21
CA SER A 32 23.21 7.12 -0.42
C SER A 32 24.65 6.65 -0.19
N LYS A 33 24.89 5.83 0.85
CA LYS A 33 26.21 5.20 1.09
C LYS A 33 26.59 4.19 0.01
N TYR A 34 25.63 3.43 -0.52
CA TYR A 34 25.84 2.49 -1.61
C TYR A 34 26.21 3.21 -2.91
N ARG A 35 25.49 4.30 -3.26
CA ARG A 35 25.83 5.13 -4.43
C ARG A 35 27.21 5.76 -4.31
N ALA A 36 27.58 6.26 -3.13
CA ALA A 36 28.93 6.77 -2.87
C ALA A 36 30.02 5.67 -3.00
N ALA A 37 29.71 4.41 -2.67
CA ALA A 37 30.63 3.28 -2.85
C ALA A 37 30.72 2.80 -4.32
N GLN A 38 29.65 2.94 -5.10
CA GLN A 38 29.60 2.62 -6.52
C GLN A 38 30.39 3.62 -7.37
N GLU A 39 30.37 4.91 -7.00
CA GLU A 39 31.22 5.95 -7.59
C GLU A 39 32.73 5.71 -7.35
N GLN A 40 33.08 4.89 -6.36
CA GLN A 40 34.45 4.45 -6.05
C GLN A 40 34.82 3.09 -6.67
N GLY A 41 34.00 2.53 -7.57
CA GLY A 41 34.34 1.35 -8.37
C GLY A 41 34.32 0.01 -7.64
N ARG A 42 33.71 -0.08 -6.44
CA ARG A 42 33.61 -1.35 -5.69
C ARG A 42 32.31 -2.09 -6.03
N SER A 43 32.43 -3.21 -6.73
CA SER A 43 31.31 -4.12 -7.03
C SER A 43 30.85 -4.84 -5.76
N CYS A 44 29.64 -4.53 -5.31
CA CYS A 44 28.97 -5.22 -4.20
C CYS A 44 27.77 -6.01 -4.75
N LEU A 45 27.89 -7.34 -4.62
CA LEU A 45 26.93 -8.35 -5.08
C LEU A 45 25.49 -8.09 -4.60
N ASN A 46 24.57 -8.21 -5.55
CA ASN A 46 23.14 -8.53 -5.45
C ASN A 46 22.57 -8.71 -4.04
N MET A 47 22.10 -7.62 -3.44
CA MET A 47 21.06 -7.66 -2.41
C MET A 47 20.20 -6.40 -2.57
N PHE A 48 18.87 -6.56 -2.58
CA PHE A 48 17.83 -5.56 -2.88
C PHE A 48 17.44 -5.37 -4.36
N THR A 49 17.06 -6.46 -5.03
CA THR A 49 16.14 -6.37 -6.18
C THR A 49 14.71 -6.12 -5.71
N GLY A 50 14.35 -4.83 -5.68
CA GLY A 50 12.96 -4.36 -5.57
C GLY A 50 12.77 -2.97 -6.18
N PHE A 51 13.79 -2.45 -6.88
CA PHE A 51 13.69 -1.23 -7.65
C PHE A 51 13.58 -1.59 -9.14
N GLU A 52 12.38 -2.01 -9.53
CA GLU A 52 12.00 -1.91 -10.94
C GLU A 52 11.92 -0.42 -11.30
N GLY A 53 12.72 -0.08 -12.31
CA GLY A 53 12.88 1.27 -12.81
C GLY A 53 11.63 1.77 -13.52
N ARG A 54 11.23 2.98 -13.14
CA ARG A 54 10.85 4.12 -13.99
C ARG A 54 10.58 5.29 -13.03
N GLY A 55 10.86 6.49 -13.52
CA GLY A 55 11.24 7.67 -12.75
C GLY A 55 10.27 8.11 -11.64
N LEU A 56 10.86 8.86 -10.69
CA LEU A 56 10.22 9.97 -10.01
C LEU A 56 8.86 9.70 -9.36
N VAL A 57 8.86 9.08 -8.19
CA VAL A 57 7.85 9.46 -7.19
C VAL A 57 8.55 9.46 -5.84
N ARG A 58 8.36 10.54 -5.06
CA ARG A 58 8.42 10.51 -3.59
C ARG A 58 7.43 9.42 -3.14
N ARG A 59 7.83 8.15 -3.24
CA ARG A 59 6.96 7.01 -3.00
C ARG A 59 6.59 7.11 -1.52
N SER A 60 5.29 7.31 -1.25
CA SER A 60 4.78 7.36 0.10
C SER A 60 5.36 6.16 0.84
N THR A 61 6.09 6.46 1.91
CA THR A 61 6.78 5.44 2.69
C THR A 61 5.85 4.99 3.82
N VAL A 62 4.57 4.80 3.46
CA VAL A 62 3.59 4.24 4.37
C VAL A 62 3.92 2.76 4.51
N VAL A 63 4.24 2.36 5.73
CA VAL A 63 4.48 0.98 6.10
C VAL A 63 3.56 0.61 7.24
N TRP A 64 3.10 -0.64 7.21
CA TRP A 64 2.30 -1.23 8.25
C TRP A 64 3.20 -1.77 9.36
N GLN A 65 2.91 -1.41 10.59
CA GLN A 65 3.44 -2.11 11.75
C GLN A 65 2.59 -3.38 11.93
N LYS A 66 3.19 -4.55 11.75
CA LYS A 66 2.50 -5.81 12.06
C LYS A 66 2.18 -5.86 13.55
N ALA A 67 0.95 -6.19 13.88
CA ALA A 67 0.49 -6.44 15.24
C ALA A 67 -0.55 -7.56 15.22
N ASN A 68 -1.30 -7.72 16.31
CA ASN A 68 -2.20 -8.85 16.45
C ASN A 68 -3.61 -8.54 15.93
N VAL A 69 -4.12 -9.38 15.03
CA VAL A 69 -5.49 -9.31 14.49
C VAL A 69 -6.44 -10.33 15.14
N SER A 70 -5.95 -11.20 16.02
CA SER A 70 -6.76 -12.24 16.68
C SER A 70 -7.88 -11.66 17.55
N VAL A 71 -7.74 -10.42 18.02
CA VAL A 71 -8.78 -9.74 18.82
C VAL A 71 -10.07 -9.56 18.00
N MET A 72 -9.96 -9.45 16.68
CA MET A 72 -11.11 -9.27 15.79
C MET A 72 -12.00 -10.51 15.70
N SER A 73 -11.56 -11.69 16.13
CA SER A 73 -12.35 -12.92 16.07
C SER A 73 -13.06 -13.28 17.38
N VAL A 74 -12.86 -12.50 18.45
CA VAL A 74 -13.37 -12.85 19.79
C VAL A 74 -14.88 -12.62 19.91
N CYS A 75 -15.37 -11.43 19.54
CA CYS A 75 -16.80 -11.12 19.58
C CYS A 75 -17.17 -10.07 18.54
N ARG A 76 -18.46 -10.00 18.17
CA ARG A 76 -18.96 -9.08 17.14
C ARG A 76 -18.72 -7.61 17.49
N GLN A 77 -18.93 -7.23 18.74
CA GLN A 77 -18.71 -5.85 19.19
C GLN A 77 -17.25 -5.41 18.99
N LEU A 78 -16.29 -6.22 19.43
CA LEU A 78 -14.87 -5.93 19.23
C LEU A 78 -14.47 -6.00 17.77
N HIS A 79 -15.04 -6.93 17.00
CA HIS A 79 -14.82 -7.02 15.57
C HIS A 79 -15.19 -5.71 14.86
N ASP A 80 -16.37 -5.17 15.13
CA ASP A 80 -16.85 -3.95 14.49
C ASP A 80 -15.98 -2.74 14.87
N GLU A 81 -15.63 -2.60 16.15
CA GLU A 81 -14.76 -1.51 16.63
C GLU A 81 -13.33 -1.62 16.07
N CYS A 82 -12.77 -2.83 16.01
CA CYS A 82 -11.46 -3.06 15.42
C CYS A 82 -11.46 -2.80 13.92
N ALA A 83 -12.52 -3.18 13.21
CA ALA A 83 -12.64 -2.91 11.78
C ALA A 83 -12.75 -1.40 11.51
N ASP A 84 -13.46 -0.65 12.36
CA ASP A 84 -13.54 0.81 12.23
C ASP A 84 -12.17 1.48 12.42
N ILE A 85 -11.38 1.02 13.40
CA ILE A 85 -10.01 1.50 13.61
C ILE A 85 -9.09 1.06 12.46
N LEU A 86 -9.11 -0.22 12.11
CA LEU A 86 -8.18 -0.82 11.14
C LEU A 86 -8.38 -0.26 9.74
N TYR A 87 -9.62 -0.12 9.27
CA TYR A 87 -9.93 0.37 7.92
C TYR A 87 -10.11 1.90 7.89
N GLY A 88 -10.57 2.51 9.00
CA GLY A 88 -10.84 3.95 9.05
C GLY A 88 -9.64 4.83 9.36
N GLU A 89 -8.74 4.39 10.25
CA GLU A 89 -7.61 5.24 10.69
C GLU A 89 -6.33 5.02 9.88
N ASN A 90 -6.17 3.83 9.31
CA ASN A 90 -4.97 3.45 8.57
C ASN A 90 -5.00 3.87 7.10
N THR A 91 -3.82 4.08 6.54
CA THR A 91 -3.65 4.50 5.15
C THR A 91 -3.38 3.31 4.23
N PHE A 92 -4.27 3.09 3.27
CA PHE A 92 -4.16 2.01 2.29
C PHE A 92 -3.47 2.50 1.01
N LEU A 93 -2.54 1.72 0.49
CA LEU A 93 -1.82 2.04 -0.74
C LEU A 93 -2.40 1.24 -1.90
N LEU A 94 -3.13 1.92 -2.77
CA LEU A 94 -3.81 1.32 -3.90
C LEU A 94 -3.05 1.67 -5.18
N LEU A 95 -2.71 0.65 -5.96
CA LEU A 95 -2.19 0.81 -7.32
C LEU A 95 -3.34 0.53 -8.29
N VAL A 96 -3.66 1.49 -9.14
CA VAL A 96 -4.64 1.35 -10.21
C VAL A 96 -3.88 1.20 -11.50
N ASP A 97 -4.03 0.06 -12.15
CA ASP A 97 -3.52 -0.20 -13.48
C ASP A 97 -4.69 -0.50 -14.45
N TYR A 98 -4.38 -0.82 -15.70
CA TYR A 98 -5.41 -1.18 -16.68
C TYR A 98 -6.15 -2.49 -16.32
N SER A 99 -5.46 -3.42 -15.67
CA SER A 99 -5.98 -4.75 -15.32
C SER A 99 -6.92 -4.72 -14.10
N GLY A 100 -6.69 -3.80 -13.17
CA GLY A 100 -7.50 -3.65 -11.97
C GLY A 100 -6.86 -2.77 -10.90
N VAL A 101 -7.32 -2.97 -9.66
CA VAL A 101 -6.84 -2.24 -8.50
C VAL A 101 -6.17 -3.22 -7.54
N ILE A 102 -4.92 -2.93 -7.21
CA ILE A 102 -4.07 -3.76 -6.37
C ILE A 102 -3.78 -3.02 -5.07
N PHE A 103 -4.10 -3.64 -3.94
CA PHE A 103 -3.65 -3.18 -2.64
C PHE A 103 -2.21 -3.66 -2.40
N LYS A 104 -1.29 -2.71 -2.24
CA LYS A 104 0.11 -2.97 -1.92
C LYS A 104 0.32 -2.89 -0.41
N PHE A 105 0.37 -4.04 0.23
CA PHE A 105 0.64 -4.17 1.65
C PHE A 105 2.15 -4.26 1.90
N ARG A 106 2.73 -3.24 2.52
CA ARG A 106 4.13 -3.21 2.94
C ARG A 106 4.19 -3.15 4.45
N TRP A 107 4.98 -3.99 5.09
CA TRP A 107 5.10 -3.96 6.55
C TRP A 107 6.56 -3.90 7.00
N LEU A 108 6.76 -3.34 8.20
CA LEU A 108 8.08 -3.28 8.81
C LEU A 108 8.37 -4.59 9.55
N SER A 109 9.49 -5.22 9.22
CA SER A 109 10.04 -6.35 9.96
C SER A 109 10.92 -5.87 11.12
N ALA A 110 11.07 -6.68 12.17
CA ALA A 110 11.97 -6.39 13.29
C ALA A 110 13.43 -6.15 12.84
N ALA A 111 13.84 -6.77 11.73
CA ALA A 111 15.16 -6.56 11.12
C ALA A 111 15.30 -5.25 10.32
N GLY A 112 14.30 -4.37 10.34
CA GLY A 112 14.28 -3.11 9.57
C GLY A 112 14.05 -3.28 8.06
N LEU A 113 13.83 -4.51 7.60
CA LEU A 113 13.41 -4.81 6.24
C LEU A 113 11.93 -4.45 6.04
N THR A 114 11.56 -4.12 4.79
CA THR A 114 10.17 -3.84 4.42
C THR A 114 9.67 -4.83 3.37
N PRO A 115 9.31 -6.06 3.79
CA PRO A 115 8.63 -6.99 2.89
C PRO A 115 7.33 -6.40 2.35
N HIS A 116 6.92 -6.89 1.19
CA HIS A 116 5.70 -6.45 0.53
C HIS A 116 4.89 -7.64 0.04
N SER A 117 3.57 -7.47 0.02
CA SER A 117 2.59 -8.38 -0.56
C SER A 117 1.58 -7.56 -1.36
N THR A 118 1.03 -8.17 -2.40
CA THR A 118 0.03 -7.55 -3.27
C THR A 118 -1.26 -8.34 -3.20
N PHE A 119 -2.38 -7.64 -3.07
CA PHE A 119 -3.71 -8.22 -3.00
C PHE A 119 -4.61 -7.56 -4.04
N ASN A 120 -5.53 -8.31 -4.64
CA ASN A 120 -6.54 -7.74 -5.51
C ASN A 120 -7.60 -7.04 -4.64
N PHE A 121 -7.76 -5.74 -4.84
CA PHE A 121 -8.59 -4.92 -3.96
C PHE A 121 -10.07 -5.33 -3.96
N PHE A 122 -10.61 -5.73 -5.11
CA PHE A 122 -12.03 -6.08 -5.23
C PHE A 122 -12.33 -7.54 -4.88
N THR A 123 -11.36 -8.43 -5.04
CA THR A 123 -11.53 -9.86 -4.75
C THR A 123 -11.21 -10.19 -3.30
N ASP A 124 -10.12 -9.64 -2.76
CA ASP A 124 -9.60 -10.05 -1.46
C ASP A 124 -10.19 -9.23 -0.30
N ILE A 125 -10.72 -8.03 -0.57
CA ILE A 125 -11.31 -7.17 0.45
C ILE A 125 -12.84 -7.20 0.31
N PRO A 126 -13.56 -7.76 1.31
CA PRO A 126 -15.02 -7.74 1.32
C PRO A 126 -15.58 -6.32 1.31
N ARG A 127 -16.64 -6.12 0.53
CA ARG A 127 -17.33 -4.82 0.38
C ARG A 127 -17.71 -4.14 1.70
N LYS A 128 -18.05 -4.93 2.73
CA LYS A 128 -18.37 -4.41 4.08
C LYS A 128 -17.24 -3.60 4.72
N TYR A 129 -15.99 -3.87 4.37
CA TYR A 129 -14.83 -3.14 4.89
C TYR A 129 -14.38 -2.04 3.94
N MET A 130 -14.66 -2.15 2.64
CA MET A 130 -14.33 -1.12 1.65
C MET A 130 -14.98 0.22 2.00
N ILE A 131 -16.25 0.18 2.41
CA ILE A 131 -17.02 1.37 2.85
C ILE A 131 -16.41 2.03 4.10
N ARG A 132 -15.63 1.28 4.90
CA ARG A 132 -14.98 1.78 6.11
C ARG A 132 -13.62 2.43 5.81
N LEU A 133 -13.10 2.31 4.58
CA LEU A 133 -11.83 2.89 4.17
C LEU A 133 -11.96 4.41 4.01
N LYS A 134 -11.37 5.15 4.95
CA LYS A 134 -11.37 6.63 4.88
C LYS A 134 -10.10 7.21 4.30
N ARG A 135 -8.99 6.48 4.34
CA ARG A 135 -7.66 6.99 4.00
C ARG A 135 -6.99 6.06 3.00
N ALA A 136 -6.87 6.52 1.74
CA ALA A 136 -6.19 5.79 0.70
C ALA A 136 -5.25 6.72 -0.08
N ILE A 137 -4.06 6.20 -0.41
CA ILE A 137 -3.14 6.80 -1.36
C ILE A 137 -3.26 5.99 -2.65
N VAL A 138 -3.76 6.63 -3.69
CA VAL A 138 -4.01 6.01 -4.99
C VAL A 138 -2.86 6.37 -5.95
N TYR A 139 -2.14 5.36 -6.39
CA TYR A 139 -1.16 5.46 -7.47
C TYR A 139 -1.78 4.96 -8.75
N VAL A 140 -1.86 5.83 -9.73
CA VAL A 140 -2.37 5.48 -11.05
C VAL A 140 -1.18 5.19 -11.95
N ASP A 141 -1.03 3.92 -12.35
CA ASP A 141 -0.01 3.51 -13.30
C ASP A 141 -0.56 3.64 -14.72
N HIS A 142 -0.24 4.78 -15.34
CA HIS A 142 -0.48 4.97 -16.75
C HIS A 142 0.76 4.51 -17.49
N VAL A 143 0.73 3.29 -18.03
CA VAL A 143 1.79 2.72 -18.87
C VAL A 143 1.77 3.44 -20.21
N ASP A 144 2.23 4.68 -20.19
CA ASP A 144 2.57 5.42 -21.39
C ASP A 144 4.06 5.73 -21.34
N SER A 145 4.83 4.68 -21.61
CA SER A 145 6.25 4.83 -21.82
C SER A 145 6.57 4.62 -23.29
N TYR A 146 6.29 5.65 -24.07
CA TYR A 146 6.95 5.88 -25.35
C TYR A 146 8.47 5.99 -25.12
N THR A 147 9.18 4.88 -25.26
CA THR A 147 10.64 4.85 -25.46
C THR A 147 10.96 4.32 -26.85
N GLY A 148 10.30 4.86 -27.89
CA GLY A 148 10.71 4.70 -29.29
C GLY A 148 9.88 3.79 -30.21
N MET A 149 8.67 3.34 -29.83
CA MET A 149 7.82 2.50 -30.69
C MET A 149 6.38 3.02 -30.74
N THR A 150 5.91 3.38 -31.94
CA THR A 150 4.53 3.82 -32.17
C THR A 150 3.59 2.61 -32.24
N LYS A 151 2.81 2.37 -31.19
CA LYS A 151 1.78 1.31 -31.19
C LYS A 151 0.45 1.90 -31.64
N PHE A 152 0.05 1.59 -32.87
CA PHE A 152 -1.29 1.88 -33.35
C PHE A 152 -2.25 0.79 -32.83
N ASN A 153 -3.07 1.12 -31.83
CA ASN A 153 -4.22 0.30 -31.47
C ASN A 153 -5.42 0.80 -32.27
N VAL A 154 -5.93 0.00 -33.20
CA VAL A 154 -7.13 0.34 -33.99
C VAL A 154 -8.30 -0.51 -33.49
N GLY A 155 -9.42 0.14 -33.15
CA GLY A 155 -10.70 -0.52 -32.85
C GLY A 155 -11.09 -0.65 -31.37
N GLY A 156 -10.23 -0.27 -30.42
CA GLY A 156 -10.54 -0.29 -28.98
C GLY A 156 -10.60 1.11 -28.36
N PRO A 157 -11.29 1.29 -27.21
CA PRO A 157 -11.44 2.60 -26.55
C PRO A 157 -10.14 3.16 -25.94
N GLY A 158 -9.02 2.45 -26.02
CA GLY A 158 -7.70 2.89 -25.59
C GLY A 158 -7.40 2.63 -24.10
N LEU A 159 -6.10 2.68 -23.75
CA LEU A 159 -5.61 2.43 -22.38
C LEU A 159 -6.19 3.43 -21.37
N THR A 160 -6.26 4.70 -21.76
CA THR A 160 -6.79 5.78 -20.91
C THR A 160 -8.26 5.56 -20.56
N HIS A 161 -9.06 5.01 -21.48
CA HIS A 161 -10.46 4.70 -21.20
C HIS A 161 -10.60 3.52 -20.22
N GLY A 162 -9.81 2.47 -20.39
CA GLY A 162 -9.79 1.35 -19.46
C GLY A 162 -9.37 1.78 -18.06
N LEU A 163 -8.32 2.57 -17.95
CA LEU A 163 -7.85 3.12 -16.68
C LEU A 163 -8.88 4.05 -16.03
N ARG A 164 -9.55 4.91 -16.81
CA ARG A 164 -10.68 5.72 -16.33
C ARG A 164 -11.81 4.86 -15.77
N THR A 165 -12.10 3.73 -16.41
CA THR A 165 -13.13 2.78 -15.93
C THR A 165 -12.72 2.16 -14.59
N GLN A 166 -11.45 1.79 -14.41
CA GLN A 166 -10.96 1.24 -13.14
C GLN A 166 -10.96 2.28 -12.02
N VAL A 167 -10.58 3.53 -12.33
CA VAL A 167 -10.67 4.64 -11.38
C VAL A 167 -12.13 4.89 -10.99
N GLN A 168 -13.06 4.89 -11.95
CA GLN A 168 -14.49 5.05 -11.65
C GLN A 168 -14.98 3.93 -10.73
N ARG A 169 -14.66 2.67 -11.04
CA ARG A 169 -15.00 1.51 -10.19
C ARG A 169 -14.44 1.63 -8.78
N LEU A 170 -13.24 2.18 -8.63
CA LEU A 170 -12.64 2.43 -7.33
C LEU A 170 -13.41 3.50 -6.55
N VAL A 171 -13.79 4.59 -7.21
CA VAL A 171 -14.60 5.66 -6.60
C VAL A 171 -15.99 5.16 -6.21
N ASP A 172 -16.61 4.30 -7.02
CA ASP A 172 -17.94 3.76 -6.71
C ASP A 172 -17.92 2.76 -5.54
N ALA A 173 -16.76 2.19 -5.21
CA ALA A 173 -16.59 1.19 -4.16
C ALA A 173 -16.14 1.74 -2.80
N LEU A 174 -15.56 2.95 -2.79
CA LEU A 174 -15.11 3.67 -1.60
C LEU A 174 -16.21 4.64 -1.13
#